data_AF-A0A538D6K8-F1
#
_entry.id   AF-A0A538D6K8-F1
#
_cell.length_a   1.000
_cell.length_b   1.000
_cell.length_c   1.000
_cell.angle_alpha   90.00
_cell.angle_beta   90.00
_cell.angle_gamma   90.00
#
_symmetry.space_group_name_H-M   'P 1'
#
loop_
_entity.id
_entity.type
_entity.pdbx_description
1 polymer ?
#
loop_
_entity_poly.entity_id
_entity_poly.type
_entity_poly.pdbx_seq_one_letter_code
_entity_poly.pdbx_strand_id
1 'polypeptide(L)'
;MSEPTNEVSPAERTVGQLIADAIKLYGHRFWRGLGLGIPAAAFTIGASFLDGGARVGWGIVVGPFALALSYVWAVTVATDGRNATGRALIVGAVAFLPLAASRVLVFTGVYFVALAWFALLGLAVPSVLVEGRGLEDALRHGFRLARADFVHAFGTVAALAIVVIVSIFSLSLLLAGFGAQSITASAVMAVVVMSPLFFLGCALLYLDQKARLESGSPRTRRRDARLHHALEPDRAGRTDAEIESGPVARGEP
;
A
#
# COMPACT_ATOMS: atom_id res chain seq x y z
N MET A 1 -26.20 -22.77 -1.81
CA MET A 1 -24.84 -23.30 -2.01
C MET A 1 -23.94 -22.12 -2.34
N SER A 2 -23.45 -21.46 -1.30
CA SER A 2 -22.63 -20.25 -1.40
C SER A 2 -21.20 -20.66 -1.72
N GLU A 3 -20.74 -20.28 -2.91
CA GLU A 3 -19.34 -20.35 -3.33
C GLU A 3 -18.46 -19.69 -2.24
N PRO A 4 -17.44 -20.37 -1.69
CA PRO A 4 -16.46 -19.68 -0.86
C PRO A 4 -15.65 -18.80 -1.81
N THR A 5 -15.98 -17.51 -1.86
CA THR A 5 -15.09 -16.53 -2.48
C THR A 5 -13.76 -16.64 -1.75
N ASN A 6 -12.70 -17.07 -2.45
CA ASN A 6 -11.32 -17.03 -1.97
C ASN A 6 -10.87 -15.56 -1.84
N GLU A 7 -11.56 -14.79 -1.01
CA GLU A 7 -11.12 -13.46 -0.60
C GLU A 7 -9.98 -13.66 0.39
N VAL A 8 -8.76 -13.56 -0.13
CA VAL A 8 -7.54 -13.51 0.69
C VAL A 8 -7.71 -12.35 1.67
N SER A 9 -7.55 -12.65 2.96
CA SER A 9 -7.61 -11.66 4.02
C SER A 9 -6.63 -10.50 3.72
N PRO A 10 -6.97 -9.23 3.96
CA PRO A 10 -6.08 -8.09 3.70
C PRO A 10 -4.68 -8.23 4.34
N ALA A 11 -4.57 -8.96 5.44
CA ALA A 11 -3.29 -9.23 6.09
C ALA A 11 -2.37 -10.17 5.29
N GLU A 12 -2.93 -11.02 4.43
CA GLU A 12 -2.21 -12.04 3.65
C GLU A 12 -2.03 -11.62 2.19
N ARG A 13 -2.67 -10.51 1.79
CA ARG A 13 -2.63 -10.01 0.42
C ARG A 13 -1.20 -9.66 -0.01
N THR A 14 -0.82 -10.15 -1.19
CA THR A 14 0.47 -9.82 -1.81
C THR A 14 0.43 -8.48 -2.53
N VAL A 15 1.60 -7.91 -2.82
CA VAL A 15 1.72 -6.65 -3.59
C VAL A 15 0.98 -6.73 -4.93
N GLY A 16 1.13 -7.86 -5.66
CA GLY A 16 0.48 -8.06 -6.95
C GLY A 16 -1.05 -8.16 -6.83
N GLN A 17 -1.56 -8.84 -5.80
CA GLN A 17 -3.00 -8.90 -5.54
C GLN A 17 -3.58 -7.53 -5.19
N LEU A 18 -2.87 -6.71 -4.39
CA LEU A 18 -3.31 -5.35 -4.10
C LEU A 18 -3.39 -4.49 -5.37
N ILE A 19 -2.40 -4.59 -6.26
CA ILE A 19 -2.44 -3.88 -7.54
C ILE A 19 -3.65 -4.35 -8.38
N ALA A 20 -3.89 -5.66 -8.45
CA ALA A 20 -5.04 -6.21 -9.16
C ALA A 20 -6.37 -5.70 -8.58
N ASP A 21 -6.50 -5.63 -7.25
CA ASP A 21 -7.71 -5.13 -6.60
C ASP A 21 -7.86 -3.61 -6.77
N ALA A 22 -6.77 -2.86 -6.83
CA ALA A 22 -6.79 -1.44 -7.19
C ALA A 22 -7.29 -1.23 -8.64
N ILE A 23 -6.87 -2.08 -9.58
CA ILE A 23 -7.36 -2.06 -10.97
C ILE A 23 -8.85 -2.41 -11.02
N LYS A 24 -9.29 -3.45 -10.31
CA LYS A 24 -10.72 -3.82 -10.23
C LYS A 24 -11.56 -2.70 -9.63
N LEU A 25 -11.11 -2.09 -8.53
CA LEU A 25 -11.78 -0.97 -7.89
C LEU A 25 -11.86 0.24 -8.84
N TYR A 26 -10.78 0.54 -9.55
CA TYR A 26 -10.76 1.59 -10.55
C TYR A 26 -11.79 1.32 -11.66
N GLY A 27 -11.81 0.11 -12.21
CA GLY A 27 -12.77 -0.28 -13.25
C GLY A 27 -14.23 -0.22 -12.78
N HIS A 28 -14.52 -0.71 -11.57
CA HIS A 28 -15.88 -0.71 -11.02
C HIS A 28 -16.41 0.71 -10.74
N ARG A 29 -15.51 1.65 -10.45
CA ARG A 29 -15.85 3.06 -10.17
C ARG A 29 -15.23 4.00 -11.18
N PHE A 30 -15.13 3.58 -12.45
CA PHE A 30 -14.33 4.24 -13.48
C PHE A 30 -14.45 5.75 -13.49
N TRP A 31 -15.67 6.29 -13.56
CA TRP A 31 -15.89 7.75 -13.63
C TRP A 31 -15.47 8.49 -12.37
N ARG A 32 -15.73 7.93 -11.18
CA ARG A 32 -15.29 8.52 -9.91
C ARG A 32 -13.76 8.42 -9.77
N GLY A 33 -13.19 7.30 -10.20
CA GLY A 33 -11.75 7.07 -10.22
C GLY A 33 -11.03 8.01 -11.18
N LEU A 34 -11.55 8.21 -12.39
CA LEU A 34 -10.96 9.07 -13.41
C LEU A 34 -10.84 10.52 -12.93
N GLY A 35 -11.83 10.98 -12.16
CA GLY A 35 -11.80 12.28 -11.51
C GLY A 35 -10.58 12.48 -10.58
N LEU A 36 -10.07 11.41 -9.96
CA LEU A 36 -8.87 11.47 -9.10
C LEU A 36 -7.63 11.96 -9.85
N GLY A 37 -7.59 11.81 -11.17
CA GLY A 37 -6.48 12.28 -11.99
C GLY A 37 -6.52 13.78 -12.30
N ILE A 38 -7.65 14.46 -12.08
CA ILE A 38 -7.83 15.88 -12.42
C ILE A 38 -6.86 16.78 -11.63
N PRO A 39 -6.73 16.67 -10.29
CA PRO A 39 -5.79 17.52 -9.56
C PRO A 39 -4.34 17.36 -10.03
N ALA A 40 -3.90 16.13 -10.30
CA ALA A 40 -2.56 15.84 -10.80
C ALA A 40 -2.32 16.40 -12.22
N ALA A 41 -3.34 16.33 -13.07
CA ALA A 41 -3.30 16.90 -14.41
C ALA A 41 -3.31 18.43 -14.39
N ALA A 42 -4.19 19.04 -13.58
CA ALA A 42 -4.25 20.48 -13.40
C ALA A 42 -2.92 21.03 -12.86
N PHE A 43 -2.27 20.32 -11.93
CA PHE A 43 -0.93 20.64 -11.48
C PHE A 43 0.10 20.63 -12.63
N THR A 44 0.05 19.61 -13.48
CA THR A 44 0.96 19.43 -14.62
C THR A 44 0.77 20.55 -15.66
N ILE A 45 -0.47 20.89 -15.97
CA ILE A 45 -0.84 21.99 -16.87
C ILE A 45 -0.41 23.33 -16.27
N GLY A 46 -0.69 23.58 -14.99
CA GLY A 46 -0.28 24.80 -14.30
C GLY A 46 1.23 25.00 -14.33
N ALA A 47 1.99 23.92 -14.14
CA ALA A 47 3.45 23.95 -14.21
C ALA A 47 3.99 24.27 -15.61
N SER A 48 3.24 24.04 -16.70
CA SER A 48 3.69 24.35 -18.07
C SER A 48 3.60 25.84 -18.43
N PHE A 49 2.89 26.64 -17.63
CA PHE A 49 2.80 28.10 -17.80
C PHE A 49 3.83 28.87 -16.98
N LEU A 50 4.68 28.17 -16.23
CA LEU A 50 5.63 28.77 -15.29
C LEU A 50 7.07 28.39 -15.68
N ASP A 51 7.98 29.34 -15.46
CA ASP A 51 9.40 29.16 -15.75
C ASP A 51 10.26 29.35 -14.49
N GLY A 52 11.47 28.77 -14.53
CA GLY A 52 12.50 28.94 -13.52
C GLY A 52 12.02 28.74 -12.08
N GLY A 53 12.27 29.74 -11.22
CA GLY A 53 11.92 29.69 -9.80
C GLY A 53 10.41 29.61 -9.52
N ALA A 54 9.56 30.20 -10.37
CA ALA A 54 8.11 30.14 -10.19
C ALA A 54 7.58 28.72 -10.37
N ARG A 55 8.12 27.98 -11.35
CA ARG A 55 7.80 26.56 -11.56
C ARG A 55 8.23 25.69 -10.39
N VAL A 56 9.39 25.97 -9.80
CA VAL A 56 9.87 25.30 -8.58
C VAL A 56 8.95 25.59 -7.39
N GLY A 57 8.60 26.87 -7.17
CA GLY A 57 7.66 27.27 -6.12
C GLY A 57 6.30 26.60 -6.26
N TRP A 58 5.76 26.54 -7.49
CA TRP A 58 4.54 25.80 -7.80
C TRP A 58 4.65 24.31 -7.47
N GLY A 59 5.77 23.68 -7.84
CA GLY A 59 6.08 22.29 -7.53
C GLY A 59 6.05 22.00 -6.03
N ILE A 60 6.70 22.85 -5.23
CA ILE A 60 6.86 22.65 -3.78
C ILE A 60 5.59 23.02 -3.00
N VAL A 61 4.89 24.07 -3.42
CA VAL A 61 3.73 24.59 -2.69
C VAL A 61 2.44 23.94 -3.16
N VAL A 62 2.18 23.90 -4.48
CA VAL A 62 0.90 23.41 -5.02
C VAL A 62 0.93 21.90 -5.23
N GLY A 63 2.07 21.34 -5.65
CA GLY A 63 2.23 19.92 -5.93
C GLY A 63 1.76 18.99 -4.81
N PRO A 64 2.21 19.18 -3.55
CA PRO A 64 1.81 18.30 -2.46
C PRO A 64 0.30 18.34 -2.18
N PHE A 65 -0.32 19.52 -2.26
CA PHE A 65 -1.76 19.66 -2.05
C PHE A 65 -2.58 19.05 -3.19
N ALA A 66 -2.12 19.18 -4.44
CA ALA A 66 -2.77 18.55 -5.58
C ALA A 66 -2.77 17.01 -5.44
N LEU A 67 -1.63 16.42 -5.08
CA LEU A 67 -1.51 14.99 -4.83
C LEU A 67 -2.30 14.55 -3.60
N ALA A 68 -2.27 15.34 -2.52
CA ALA A 68 -3.05 15.08 -1.32
C ALA A 68 -4.55 15.10 -1.59
N LEU A 69 -5.04 16.02 -2.42
CA LEU A 69 -6.45 16.10 -2.81
C LEU A 69 -6.90 14.84 -3.55
N SER A 70 -6.13 14.39 -4.55
CA SER A 70 -6.38 13.12 -5.24
C SER A 70 -6.37 11.94 -4.27
N TYR A 71 -5.43 11.90 -3.31
CA TYR A 71 -5.35 10.79 -2.37
C TYR A 71 -6.49 10.79 -1.34
N VAL A 72 -6.84 11.96 -0.78
CA VAL A 72 -8.00 12.13 0.12
C VAL A 72 -9.27 11.68 -0.58
N TRP A 73 -9.47 12.09 -1.83
CA TRP A 73 -10.61 11.64 -2.61
C TRP A 73 -10.57 10.13 -2.85
N ALA A 74 -9.40 9.55 -3.18
CA ALA A 74 -9.26 8.11 -3.35
C ALA A 74 -9.60 7.32 -2.08
N VAL A 75 -9.21 7.81 -0.91
CA VAL A 75 -9.58 7.21 0.38
C VAL A 75 -11.09 7.27 0.60
N THR A 76 -11.75 8.40 0.32
CA THR A 76 -13.23 8.48 0.41
C THR A 76 -13.96 7.62 -0.62
N VAL A 77 -13.31 7.29 -1.73
CA VAL A 77 -13.84 6.31 -2.69
C VAL A 77 -13.61 4.90 -2.17
N ALA A 78 -12.44 4.58 -1.63
CA ALA A 78 -12.15 3.24 -1.14
C ALA A 78 -12.84 2.90 0.19
N THR A 79 -13.22 3.91 0.98
CA THR A 79 -13.72 3.74 2.36
C THR A 79 -14.86 4.72 2.67
N ASP A 80 -15.76 4.34 3.59
CA ASP A 80 -16.79 5.23 4.13
C ASP A 80 -16.17 6.20 5.15
N GLY A 81 -15.54 7.26 4.62
CA GLY A 81 -14.82 8.25 5.42
C GLY A 81 -15.70 9.28 6.14
N ARG A 82 -15.19 9.84 7.23
CA ARG A 82 -15.77 10.94 7.99
C ARG A 82 -15.43 12.30 7.37
N ASN A 83 -16.19 13.33 7.72
CA ASN A 83 -15.99 14.69 7.23
C ASN A 83 -14.81 15.38 7.94
N ALA A 84 -13.58 15.08 7.51
CA ALA A 84 -12.33 15.60 8.08
C ALA A 84 -11.31 16.03 6.98
N THR A 85 -11.82 16.41 5.81
CA THR A 85 -11.06 16.70 4.58
C THR A 85 -9.91 17.69 4.79
N GLY A 86 -10.13 18.79 5.51
CA GLY A 86 -9.09 19.81 5.71
C GLY A 86 -7.85 19.29 6.45
N ARG A 87 -8.05 18.53 7.54
CA ARG A 87 -6.94 17.91 8.29
C ARG A 87 -6.24 16.85 7.45
N ALA A 88 -7.00 16.06 6.71
CA ALA A 88 -6.46 15.03 5.82
C ALA A 88 -5.60 15.64 4.69
N LEU A 89 -5.98 16.80 4.16
CA LEU A 89 -5.19 17.53 3.16
C LEU A 89 -3.84 18.01 3.72
N ILE A 90 -3.82 18.56 4.93
CA ILE A 90 -2.57 19.02 5.57
C ILE A 90 -1.62 17.83 5.79
N VAL A 91 -2.12 16.73 6.36
CA VAL A 91 -1.33 15.51 6.58
C VAL A 91 -0.85 14.93 5.24
N GLY A 92 -1.72 14.90 4.23
CA GLY A 92 -1.39 14.43 2.90
C GLY A 92 -0.32 15.28 2.24
N ALA A 93 -0.40 16.61 2.36
CA ALA A 93 0.60 17.52 1.81
C ALA A 93 1.99 17.26 2.42
N VAL A 94 2.07 17.03 3.74
CA VAL A 94 3.33 16.65 4.40
C VAL A 94 3.84 15.29 3.89
N ALA A 95 2.97 14.32 3.69
CA ALA A 95 3.34 13.01 3.17
C ALA A 95 3.83 13.06 1.71
N PHE A 96 3.26 13.93 0.88
CA PHE A 96 3.63 14.07 -0.53
C PHE A 96 4.76 15.07 -0.79
N LEU A 97 5.17 15.86 0.21
CA LEU A 97 6.15 16.92 0.03
C LEU A 97 7.47 16.43 -0.60
N PRO A 98 8.12 15.35 -0.13
CA PRO A 98 9.34 14.85 -0.77
C PRO A 98 9.13 14.35 -2.19
N LEU A 99 7.95 13.79 -2.50
CA LEU A 99 7.62 13.31 -3.84
C LEU A 99 7.34 14.46 -4.82
N ALA A 100 6.83 15.58 -4.32
CA ALA A 100 6.71 16.80 -5.11
C ALA A 100 8.09 17.45 -5.32
N ALA A 101 8.91 17.52 -4.28
CA ALA A 101 10.27 18.06 -4.35
C ALA A 101 11.20 17.23 -5.25
N SER A 102 11.04 15.91 -5.30
CA SER A 102 11.84 15.03 -6.16
C SER A 102 11.60 15.26 -7.66
N ARG A 103 10.51 15.93 -8.05
CA ARG A 103 10.30 16.36 -9.45
C ARG A 103 11.16 17.56 -9.84
N VAL A 104 11.63 18.33 -8.86
CA VAL A 104 12.58 19.44 -9.07
C VAL A 104 14.02 18.91 -9.02
N LEU A 105 14.29 17.97 -8.13
CA LEU A 105 15.61 17.37 -7.94
C LEU A 105 15.80 16.18 -8.90
N VAL A 106 16.52 16.37 -10.00
CA VAL A 106 16.78 15.36 -11.05
C VAL A 106 17.81 14.33 -10.56
N PHE A 107 17.50 13.59 -9.49
CA PHE A 107 18.35 12.53 -8.98
C PHE A 107 17.51 11.30 -8.59
N THR A 108 17.72 10.18 -9.30
CA THR A 108 16.93 8.95 -9.16
C THR A 108 16.88 8.42 -7.73
N GLY A 109 17.96 8.55 -6.95
CA GLY A 109 17.99 8.13 -5.54
C GLY A 109 17.00 8.87 -4.64
N VAL A 110 16.66 10.13 -4.97
CA VAL A 110 15.69 10.94 -4.21
C VAL A 110 14.28 10.36 -4.29
N TYR A 111 13.93 9.70 -5.40
CA TYR A 111 12.60 9.09 -5.56
C TYR A 111 12.35 7.96 -4.57
N PHE A 112 13.33 7.07 -4.34
CA PHE A 112 13.14 6.00 -3.36
C PHE A 112 13.01 6.53 -1.94
N VAL A 113 13.76 7.57 -1.58
CA VAL A 113 13.63 8.24 -0.28
C VAL A 113 12.26 8.90 -0.15
N ALA A 114 11.77 9.55 -1.21
CA ALA A 114 10.43 10.14 -1.23
C ALA A 114 9.32 9.09 -1.11
N LEU A 115 9.46 7.94 -1.77
CA LEU A 115 8.51 6.84 -1.66
C LEU A 115 8.56 6.18 -0.28
N ALA A 116 9.74 6.05 0.33
CA ALA A 116 9.88 5.57 1.71
C ALA A 116 9.22 6.53 2.70
N TRP A 117 9.43 7.84 2.54
CA TRP A 117 8.74 8.86 3.31
C TRP A 117 7.22 8.76 3.18
N PHE A 118 6.73 8.66 1.94
CA PHE A 118 5.31 8.50 1.69
C PHE A 118 4.77 7.17 2.26
N ALA A 119 5.51 6.06 2.18
CA ALA A 119 5.10 4.80 2.78
C ALA A 119 4.98 4.88 4.31
N LEU A 120 5.83 5.70 4.96
CA LEU A 120 5.78 5.93 6.41
C LEU A 120 4.63 6.85 6.84
N LEU A 121 4.39 7.94 6.12
CA LEU A 121 3.46 9.00 6.54
C LEU A 121 2.13 8.99 5.79
N GLY A 122 2.07 8.42 4.59
CA GLY A 122 0.89 8.41 3.72
C GLY A 122 -0.31 7.78 4.41
N LEU A 123 -0.10 6.74 5.22
CA LEU A 123 -1.17 6.05 5.96
C LEU A 123 -1.81 6.91 7.06
N ALA A 124 -1.24 8.06 7.39
CA ALA A 124 -1.86 9.02 8.30
C ALA A 124 -3.11 9.67 7.69
N VAL A 125 -3.17 9.85 6.36
CA VAL A 125 -4.34 10.43 5.66
C VAL A 125 -5.60 9.59 5.88
N PRO A 126 -5.62 8.28 5.57
CA PRO A 126 -6.77 7.44 5.86
C PRO A 126 -7.03 7.28 7.36
N SER A 127 -6.01 7.38 8.23
CA SER A 127 -6.21 7.42 9.68
C SER A 127 -7.03 8.64 10.14
N VAL A 128 -6.87 9.81 9.50
CA VAL A 128 -7.71 10.99 9.76
C VAL A 128 -9.13 10.75 9.25
N LEU A 129 -9.28 10.27 8.02
CA LEU A 129 -10.59 10.18 7.35
C LEU A 129 -11.45 9.04 7.89
N VAL A 130 -10.87 7.87 8.10
CA VAL A 130 -11.61 6.67 8.52
C VAL A 130 -11.81 6.68 10.03
N GLU A 131 -10.77 6.99 10.80
CA GLU A 131 -10.81 6.88 12.27
C GLU A 131 -11.10 8.22 12.98
N GLY A 132 -11.13 9.34 12.25
CA GLY A 132 -11.46 10.66 12.80
C GLY A 132 -10.36 11.26 13.68
N ARG A 133 -9.11 10.80 13.55
CA ARG A 133 -8.00 11.21 14.43
C ARG A 133 -7.60 12.69 14.25
N GLY A 134 -6.98 13.25 15.28
CA GLY A 134 -6.28 14.55 15.22
C GLY A 134 -5.02 14.48 14.35
N LEU A 135 -4.39 15.63 14.06
CA LEU A 135 -3.20 15.69 13.20
C LEU A 135 -2.02 14.86 13.77
N GLU A 136 -1.66 15.12 15.02
CA GLU A 136 -0.53 14.43 15.68
C GLU A 136 -0.81 12.94 15.87
N ASP A 137 -2.00 12.60 16.35
CA ASP A 137 -2.42 11.22 16.55
C ASP A 137 -2.48 10.43 15.25
N ALA A 138 -2.87 11.08 14.15
CA ALA A 138 -2.88 10.46 12.83
C ALA A 138 -1.47 10.18 12.31
N LEU A 139 -0.52 11.10 12.50
CA LEU A 139 0.88 10.87 12.12
C LEU A 139 1.50 9.73 12.94
N ARG A 140 1.32 9.75 14.27
CA ARG A 140 1.79 8.68 15.16
C ARG A 140 1.17 7.34 14.79
N HIS A 141 -0.12 7.30 14.48
CA HIS A 141 -0.82 6.08 14.10
C HIS A 141 -0.44 5.57 12.71
N GLY A 142 -0.37 6.46 11.72
CA GLY A 142 0.10 6.16 10.38
C GLY A 142 1.51 5.57 10.39
N PHE A 143 2.39 6.12 11.21
CA PHE A 143 3.74 5.57 11.41
C PHE A 143 3.73 4.17 12.03
N ARG A 144 2.84 3.90 12.99
CA ARG A 144 2.67 2.55 13.56
C ARG A 144 2.15 1.56 12.52
N LEU A 145 1.16 1.96 11.72
CA LEU A 145 0.63 1.15 10.61
C LEU A 145 1.73 0.81 9.62
N ALA A 146 2.50 1.81 9.16
CA ALA A 146 3.58 1.59 8.20
C ALA A 146 4.67 0.65 8.74
N ARG A 147 4.91 0.66 10.06
CA ARG A 147 5.89 -0.23 10.70
C ARG A 147 5.37 -1.64 10.98
N ALA A 148 4.08 -1.91 10.86
CA ALA A 148 3.54 -3.26 11.03
C ALA A 148 4.17 -4.22 10.02
N ASP A 149 4.30 -3.78 8.76
CA ASP A 149 5.07 -4.45 7.72
C ASP A 149 5.62 -3.42 6.73
N PHE A 150 6.75 -2.78 7.09
CA PHE A 150 7.33 -1.70 6.29
C PHE A 150 7.81 -2.17 4.92
N VAL A 151 8.31 -3.40 4.82
CA VAL A 151 8.76 -3.98 3.54
C VAL A 151 7.58 -4.10 2.59
N HIS A 152 6.43 -4.56 3.08
CA HIS A 152 5.22 -4.61 2.28
C HIS A 152 4.68 -3.20 1.94
N ALA A 153 4.65 -2.28 2.91
CA ALA A 153 4.18 -0.91 2.66
C ALA A 153 5.01 -0.21 1.57
N PHE A 154 6.33 -0.20 1.75
CA PHE A 154 7.26 0.41 0.81
C PHE A 154 7.26 -0.31 -0.53
N GLY A 155 7.30 -1.65 -0.53
CA GLY A 155 7.27 -2.47 -1.74
C GLY A 155 6.02 -2.21 -2.57
N THR A 156 4.85 -2.10 -1.94
CA THR A 156 3.59 -1.76 -2.61
C THR A 156 3.60 -0.36 -3.21
N VAL A 157 4.01 0.64 -2.44
CA VAL A 157 4.10 2.04 -2.93
C VAL A 157 5.08 2.13 -4.11
N ALA A 158 6.23 1.47 -4.02
CA ALA A 158 7.22 1.44 -5.09
C ALA A 158 6.71 0.71 -6.34
N ALA A 159 6.08 -0.46 -6.17
CA ALA A 159 5.51 -1.20 -7.28
C ALA A 159 4.40 -0.42 -7.99
N LEU A 160 3.48 0.20 -7.24
CA LEU A 160 2.44 1.08 -7.80
C LEU A 160 3.06 2.25 -8.56
N ALA A 161 4.07 2.91 -7.99
CA ALA A 161 4.75 4.02 -8.65
C ALA A 161 5.41 3.58 -9.97
N ILE A 162 6.13 2.46 -9.97
CA ILE A 162 6.78 1.91 -11.18
C ILE A 162 5.73 1.59 -12.24
N VAL A 163 4.69 0.82 -11.89
CA VAL A 163 3.62 0.44 -12.83
C VAL A 163 2.99 1.69 -13.43
N VAL A 164 2.60 2.66 -12.60
CA VAL A 164 1.96 3.89 -13.07
C VAL A 164 2.89 4.74 -13.92
N ILE A 165 4.15 4.93 -13.54
CA ILE A 165 5.12 5.72 -14.32
C ILE A 165 5.37 5.10 -15.68
N VAL A 166 5.64 3.79 -15.72
CA VAL A 166 5.89 3.06 -16.97
C VAL A 166 4.65 3.12 -17.86
N SER A 167 3.45 2.91 -17.30
CA SER A 167 2.21 3.02 -18.06
C SER A 167 1.93 4.43 -18.56
N ILE A 168 2.19 5.49 -17.76
CA ILE A 168 2.05 6.88 -18.20
C ILE A 168 2.97 7.13 -19.39
N PHE A 169 4.24 6.73 -19.29
CA PHE A 169 5.21 6.93 -20.37
C PHE A 169 4.79 6.20 -21.65
N SER A 170 4.46 4.90 -21.55
CA SER A 170 3.99 4.11 -22.68
C SER A 170 2.72 4.70 -23.32
N LEU A 171 1.71 5.02 -22.51
CA LEU A 171 0.44 5.57 -23.00
C LEU A 171 0.64 6.95 -23.65
N SER A 172 1.53 7.79 -23.10
CA SER A 172 1.86 9.10 -23.66
C SER A 172 2.48 8.98 -25.04
N LEU A 173 3.44 8.06 -25.21
CA LEU A 173 4.10 7.82 -26.49
C LEU A 173 3.13 7.24 -27.52
N LEU A 174 2.28 6.29 -27.11
CA LEU A 174 1.27 5.72 -28.00
C LEU A 174 0.28 6.79 -28.45
N LEU A 175 -0.27 7.60 -27.54
CA LEU A 175 -1.20 8.68 -27.91
C LEU A 175 -0.56 9.72 -28.83
N ALA A 176 0.70 10.09 -28.57
CA ALA A 176 1.43 11.03 -29.42
C ALA A 176 1.78 10.44 -30.80
N GLY A 177 2.00 9.13 -30.90
CA GLY A 177 2.31 8.45 -32.16
C GLY A 177 1.09 8.19 -33.06
N PHE A 178 -0.11 8.03 -32.48
CA PHE A 178 -1.33 7.71 -33.21
C PHE A 178 -2.19 8.93 -33.59
N GLY A 179 -1.92 10.13 -33.07
CA GLY A 179 -2.71 11.33 -33.31
C GLY A 179 -1.90 12.55 -33.75
N ALA A 180 -2.58 13.58 -34.26
CA ALA A 180 -1.97 14.89 -34.51
C ALA A 180 -1.71 15.71 -33.22
N GLN A 181 -1.74 15.04 -32.06
CA GLN A 181 -1.77 15.67 -30.75
C GLN A 181 -0.37 15.85 -30.17
N SER A 182 -0.15 16.98 -29.50
CA SER A 182 1.15 17.28 -28.92
C SER A 182 1.52 16.29 -27.82
N ILE A 183 2.81 16.04 -27.64
CA ILE A 183 3.36 15.20 -26.56
C ILE A 183 2.81 15.64 -25.20
N THR A 184 2.63 16.95 -24.98
CA THR A 184 2.08 17.51 -23.74
C THR A 184 0.63 17.08 -23.51
N ALA A 185 -0.23 17.15 -24.53
CA ALA A 185 -1.62 16.73 -24.40
C ALA A 185 -1.73 15.23 -24.11
N SER A 186 -0.93 14.41 -24.81
CA SER A 186 -0.85 12.96 -24.58
C SER A 186 -0.37 12.63 -23.16
N ALA A 187 0.63 13.35 -22.66
CA ALA A 187 1.14 13.19 -21.30
C ALA A 187 0.10 13.54 -20.24
N VAL A 188 -0.62 14.65 -20.42
CA VAL A 188 -1.71 15.05 -19.52
C VAL A 188 -2.79 13.97 -19.49
N MET A 189 -3.23 13.48 -20.65
CA MET A 189 -4.24 12.43 -20.72
C MET A 189 -3.78 11.14 -20.04
N ALA A 190 -2.53 10.74 -20.26
CA ALA A 190 -1.96 9.56 -19.60
C ALA A 190 -1.91 9.73 -18.08
N VAL A 191 -1.54 10.91 -17.57
CA VAL A 191 -1.57 11.22 -16.13
C VAL A 191 -2.99 11.14 -15.58
N VAL A 192 -3.98 11.71 -16.27
CA VAL A 192 -5.39 11.64 -15.83
C VAL A 192 -5.85 10.19 -15.70
N VAL A 193 -5.54 9.36 -16.70
CA VAL A 193 -6.02 7.97 -16.76
C VAL A 193 -5.30 7.05 -15.78
N MET A 194 -3.99 7.23 -15.59
CA MET A 194 -3.17 6.28 -14.83
C MET A 194 -2.96 6.66 -13.37
N SER A 195 -2.94 7.95 -13.03
CA SER A 195 -2.70 8.38 -11.65
C SER A 195 -3.74 7.88 -10.62
N PRO A 196 -5.04 7.66 -10.95
CA PRO A 196 -6.00 7.07 -10.01
C PRO A 196 -5.54 5.74 -9.42
N LEU A 197 -4.85 4.91 -10.20
CA LEU A 197 -4.40 3.59 -9.76
C LEU A 197 -3.42 3.68 -8.58
N PHE A 198 -2.51 4.66 -8.60
CA PHE A 198 -1.59 4.90 -7.49
C PHE A 198 -2.34 5.26 -6.22
N PHE A 199 -3.29 6.20 -6.31
CA PHE A 199 -4.03 6.69 -5.15
C PHE A 199 -4.98 5.64 -4.56
N LEU A 200 -5.70 4.90 -5.41
CA LEU A 200 -6.57 3.80 -4.98
C LEU A 200 -5.76 2.65 -4.36
N GLY A 201 -4.63 2.28 -4.97
CA GLY A 201 -3.73 1.27 -4.40
C GLY A 201 -3.20 1.68 -3.02
N CYS A 202 -2.81 2.94 -2.84
CA CYS A 202 -2.39 3.45 -1.52
C CYS A 202 -3.54 3.52 -0.51
N ALA A 203 -4.78 3.66 -0.96
CA ALA A 203 -5.96 3.60 -0.07
C ALA A 203 -6.26 2.17 0.37
N LEU A 204 -6.10 1.17 -0.52
CA LEU A 204 -6.21 -0.24 -0.16
C LEU A 204 -5.06 -0.70 0.74
N LEU A 205 -3.85 -0.18 0.54
CA LEU A 205 -2.69 -0.48 1.38
C LEU A 205 -2.93 -0.15 2.86
N TYR A 206 -3.75 0.87 3.14
CA TYR A 206 -4.14 1.18 4.52
C TYR A 206 -4.95 0.05 5.16
N LEU A 207 -5.86 -0.59 4.43
CA LEU A 207 -6.64 -1.72 4.92
C LEU A 207 -5.74 -2.93 5.21
N ASP A 208 -4.80 -3.21 4.31
CA ASP A 208 -3.82 -4.28 4.48
C ASP A 208 -2.93 -4.03 5.71
N GLN A 209 -2.38 -2.82 5.86
CA GLN A 209 -1.52 -2.48 7.00
C GLN A 209 -2.29 -2.44 8.32
N LYS A 210 -3.58 -2.04 8.30
CA LYS A 210 -4.44 -2.12 9.48
C LYS A 210 -4.67 -3.56 9.90
N ALA A 211 -5.03 -4.43 8.97
CA ALA A 211 -5.19 -5.85 9.24
C ALA A 211 -3.88 -6.50 9.72
N ARG A 212 -2.73 -6.11 9.16
CA ARG A 212 -1.39 -6.55 9.60
C ARG A 212 -1.04 -6.05 11.00
N LEU A 213 -1.42 -4.83 11.36
CA LEU A 213 -1.20 -4.30 12.71
C LEU A 213 -2.08 -5.02 13.75
N GLU A 214 -3.32 -5.32 13.40
CA GLU A 214 -4.27 -6.04 14.27
C GLU A 214 -3.88 -7.51 14.45
N SER A 215 -3.52 -8.20 13.37
CA SER A 215 -2.98 -9.58 13.40
C SER A 215 -1.57 -9.67 13.99
N GLY A 216 -0.79 -8.60 13.80
CA GLY A 216 0.56 -8.39 14.30
C GLY A 216 0.63 -7.76 15.69
N SER A 217 -0.41 -7.85 16.51
CA SER A 217 -0.35 -7.60 17.96
C SER A 217 -0.11 -8.88 18.79
N PRO A 218 1.14 -9.36 18.94
CA PRO A 218 1.52 -10.45 19.84
C PRO A 218 2.50 -10.00 20.92
N ARG A 219 2.04 -9.35 22.00
CA ARG A 219 2.69 -9.62 23.31
C ARG A 219 2.48 -11.08 23.75
N THR A 220 1.63 -11.83 23.05
CA THR A 220 1.15 -13.17 23.45
C THR A 220 1.61 -14.33 22.56
N ARG A 221 2.08 -14.15 21.31
CA ARG A 221 2.34 -15.30 20.41
C ARG A 221 3.81 -15.73 20.25
N ARG A 222 4.79 -14.93 20.70
CA ARG A 222 6.22 -15.24 20.47
C ARG A 222 7.01 -15.68 21.70
N ARG A 223 6.39 -15.74 22.89
CA ARG A 223 7.04 -16.41 24.04
C ARG A 223 6.74 -17.90 24.09
N ASP A 224 5.62 -18.35 23.51
CA ASP A 224 5.13 -19.72 23.71
C ASP A 224 5.10 -20.61 22.45
N ALA A 225 5.37 -20.09 21.25
CA ALA A 225 5.23 -20.86 20.00
C ALA A 225 6.55 -21.21 19.28
N ARG A 226 7.72 -20.99 19.92
CA ARG A 226 9.03 -21.37 19.36
C ARG A 226 9.96 -22.04 20.38
N LEU A 227 9.40 -22.87 21.26
CA LEU A 227 10.12 -24.04 21.76
C LEU A 227 9.67 -25.20 20.87
N HIS A 228 10.41 -25.46 19.79
CA HIS A 228 10.34 -26.78 19.16
C HIS A 228 10.99 -27.75 20.16
N HIS A 229 10.22 -28.75 20.58
CA HIS A 229 10.74 -29.91 21.28
C HIS A 229 11.96 -30.46 20.53
N ALA A 230 13.02 -30.67 21.28
CA ALA A 230 14.23 -31.30 20.78
C ALA A 230 13.88 -32.65 20.17
N LEU A 231 14.47 -32.89 19.00
CA LEU A 231 14.87 -34.19 18.45
C LEU A 231 14.68 -35.34 19.44
N GLU A 232 13.64 -36.13 19.21
CA GLU A 232 13.50 -37.46 19.78
C GLU A 232 14.31 -38.39 18.87
N PRO A 233 15.46 -38.93 19.30
CA PRO A 233 16.23 -39.83 18.46
C PRO A 233 15.51 -41.18 18.33
N ASP A 234 15.56 -41.70 17.12
CA ASP A 234 15.07 -43.01 16.70
C ASP A 234 15.28 -44.10 17.73
N ARG A 235 14.18 -44.78 18.06
CA ARG A 235 14.18 -46.01 18.85
C ARG A 235 14.77 -47.13 17.99
N ALA A 236 16.05 -47.44 18.22
CA ALA A 236 16.69 -48.63 17.67
C ALA A 236 16.00 -49.90 18.22
N GLY A 237 15.73 -50.84 17.32
CA GLY A 237 14.83 -51.97 17.53
C GLY A 237 15.24 -52.98 18.61
N ARG A 238 14.27 -53.79 19.00
CA ARG A 238 14.51 -55.17 19.42
C ARG A 238 13.30 -56.05 19.09
N THR A 239 13.66 -57.21 18.58
CA THR A 239 12.94 -58.30 17.91
C THR A 239 11.86 -59.00 18.74
N ASP A 240 10.88 -59.53 18.01
CA ASP A 240 9.91 -60.53 18.46
C ASP A 240 10.59 -61.70 19.19
N ALA A 241 9.99 -62.12 20.30
CA ALA A 241 10.15 -63.46 20.85
C ALA A 241 8.75 -63.97 21.24
N GLU A 242 8.27 -64.90 20.43
CA GLU A 242 7.17 -65.82 20.67
C GLU A 242 7.58 -66.86 21.74
N ILE A 243 6.59 -67.57 22.34
CA ILE A 243 6.69 -68.77 23.22
C ILE A 243 6.82 -68.43 24.73
N GLU A 244 6.07 -68.96 25.71
CA GLU A 244 5.14 -70.10 25.84
C GLU A 244 4.15 -69.86 27.00
N SER A 245 3.01 -70.54 26.99
CA SER A 245 2.05 -70.57 28.11
C SER A 245 2.16 -71.88 28.92
N GLY A 246 2.43 -71.77 30.23
CA GLY A 246 2.13 -72.76 31.28
C GLY A 246 3.33 -73.50 31.90
N PRO A 247 3.18 -74.23 33.04
CA PRO A 247 2.21 -74.12 34.14
C PRO A 247 2.83 -74.13 35.58
N VAL A 248 1.99 -73.76 36.57
CA VAL A 248 1.91 -74.08 38.02
C VAL A 248 3.14 -74.62 38.80
N ALA A 249 3.50 -73.97 39.92
CA ALA A 249 3.92 -74.64 41.17
C ALA A 249 3.78 -73.76 42.43
N ARG A 250 3.32 -74.39 43.52
CA ARG A 250 3.15 -73.90 44.90
C ARG A 250 4.46 -73.52 45.59
N GLY A 251 4.36 -72.69 46.64
CA GLY A 251 5.32 -72.62 47.75
C GLY A 251 4.93 -71.58 48.80
N GLU A 252 4.48 -72.04 49.97
CA GLU A 252 4.09 -71.28 51.18
C GLU A 252 5.29 -70.54 51.82
N PRO A 253 5.06 -69.72 52.87
CA PRO A 253 4.88 -70.25 54.23
C PRO A 253 3.55 -69.91 54.91
#